data_AF-D9WUL4-F1
#
_entry.id   AF-D9WUL4-F1
#
_cell.length_a   1.000
_cell.length_b   1.000
_cell.length_c   1.000
_cell.angle_alpha   90.00
_cell.angle_beta   90.00
_cell.angle_gamma   90.00
#
_symmetry.space_group_name_H-M   'P 1'
#
loop_
_entity.id
_entity.type
_entity.pdbx_description
1 polymer ?
#
loop_
_entity_poly.entity_id
_entity_poly.type
_entity_poly.pdbx_seq_one_letter_code
_entity_poly.pdbx_strand_id
1 'polypeptide(L)'
;MLQPGRFSALPAYWEKTADWLDDHAAQSRALVVPATAHGLYAWGSPIDQPLDVLAESRWAQRDFVPFGTAGSRRAMDAVEQALLSGGEVPGLRDFLARAGLHEVVVRNDLDPDQIGYVPPQTVARTLEASGYRKAAGFGPLMTGGRIAAGTPVQVQGLFPRRQAVEIYRPEGVARPGAVAAKPVSATAAVSGGPESLLQLSADPSLADRPTVLTGDRHPGTGTPALQAVGDGMRRADTRFGLVNSSPRTRTPPTNGTRPAA
;
A
#
# COMPACT_ATOMS: atom_id res chain seq x y z
N MET A 1 11.41 -3.08 -35.29
CA MET A 1 10.50 -3.18 -34.12
C MET A 1 11.35 -3.35 -32.89
N LEU A 2 11.14 -2.52 -31.86
CA LEU A 2 11.83 -2.67 -30.58
C LEU A 2 11.23 -3.87 -29.83
N GLN A 3 12.07 -4.60 -29.09
CA GLN A 3 11.61 -5.66 -28.19
C GLN A 3 10.58 -5.09 -27.18
N PRO A 4 9.53 -5.85 -26.81
CA PRO A 4 8.63 -5.46 -25.74
C PRO A 4 9.40 -5.05 -24.49
N GLY A 5 9.03 -3.92 -23.87
CA GLY A 5 9.65 -3.42 -22.65
C GLY A 5 10.87 -2.50 -22.82
N ARG A 6 11.36 -2.23 -24.03
CA ARG A 6 12.45 -1.26 -24.23
C ARG A 6 12.00 0.17 -23.90
N PHE A 7 12.82 0.87 -23.12
CA PHE A 7 12.74 2.32 -22.90
C PHE A 7 14.10 2.97 -23.24
N SER A 8 14.12 4.28 -23.48
CA SER A 8 15.35 5.03 -23.78
C SER A 8 15.94 5.74 -22.56
N ALA A 9 15.09 6.20 -21.66
CA ALA A 9 15.45 6.85 -20.39
C ALA A 9 14.26 6.76 -19.43
N LEU A 10 14.50 6.96 -18.13
CA LEU A 10 13.41 7.18 -17.18
C LEU A 10 12.72 8.51 -17.53
N PRO A 11 11.37 8.57 -17.49
CA PRO A 11 10.69 9.83 -17.74
C PRO A 11 11.01 10.89 -16.68
N ALA A 12 11.25 12.13 -17.11
CA ALA A 12 11.61 13.25 -16.22
C ALA A 12 10.59 13.56 -15.12
N TYR A 13 9.34 13.07 -15.22
CA TYR A 13 8.37 13.22 -14.13
C TYR A 13 8.65 12.29 -12.93
N TRP A 14 9.38 11.19 -13.13
CA TRP A 14 9.87 10.36 -12.02
C TRP A 14 11.05 11.03 -11.28
N GLU A 15 11.92 11.73 -11.99
CA GLU A 15 12.96 12.59 -11.38
C GLU A 15 12.30 13.68 -10.51
N LYS A 16 11.34 14.42 -11.08
CA LYS A 16 10.56 15.42 -10.31
C LYS A 16 9.83 14.84 -9.11
N THR A 17 9.42 13.58 -9.19
CA THR A 17 8.78 12.87 -8.06
C THR A 17 9.81 12.62 -6.96
N ALA A 18 11.01 12.15 -7.32
CA ALA A 18 12.10 11.93 -6.37
C ALA A 18 12.54 13.23 -5.69
N ASP A 19 12.76 14.30 -6.47
CA ASP A 19 13.13 15.63 -5.96
C ASP A 19 12.07 16.16 -4.99
N TRP A 20 10.78 16.04 -5.36
CA TRP A 20 9.70 16.50 -4.50
C TRP A 20 9.67 15.74 -3.17
N LEU A 21 9.91 14.42 -3.19
CA LEU A 21 9.97 13.61 -1.97
C LEU A 21 11.18 13.96 -1.10
N ASP A 22 12.33 14.30 -1.70
CA ASP A 22 13.49 14.77 -0.95
C ASP A 22 13.17 16.10 -0.23
N ASP A 23 12.64 17.07 -0.97
CA ASP A 23 12.30 18.39 -0.43
C ASP A 23 11.21 18.36 0.65
N HIS A 24 10.22 17.46 0.52
CA HIS A 24 9.00 17.51 1.33
C HIS A 24 8.85 16.36 2.31
N ALA A 25 9.56 15.25 2.11
CA ALA A 25 9.37 13.99 2.84
C ALA A 25 10.67 13.38 3.38
N ALA A 26 11.79 14.11 3.42
CA ALA A 26 13.09 13.63 3.92
C ALA A 26 13.05 12.94 5.31
N GLN A 27 12.13 13.34 6.19
CA GLN A 27 12.03 12.81 7.55
C GLN A 27 11.05 11.64 7.72
N SER A 28 10.24 11.32 6.71
CA SER A 28 9.29 10.20 6.73
C SER A 28 9.57 9.26 5.57
N ARG A 29 8.72 8.25 5.40
CA ARG A 29 8.78 7.33 4.29
C ARG A 29 7.57 7.52 3.37
N ALA A 30 7.79 7.61 2.07
CA ALA A 30 6.70 7.59 1.09
C ALA A 30 6.30 6.15 0.73
N LEU A 31 5.02 5.91 0.47
CA LEU A 31 4.51 4.63 -0.01
C LEU A 31 4.16 4.73 -1.51
N VAL A 32 4.70 3.86 -2.35
CA VAL A 32 4.37 3.79 -3.79
C VAL A 32 3.28 2.77 -4.05
N VAL A 33 2.19 3.17 -4.71
CA VAL A 33 0.98 2.36 -4.96
C VAL A 33 0.40 2.61 -6.37
N PRO A 34 -0.37 1.67 -6.94
CA PRO A 34 -0.61 0.32 -6.43
C PRO A 34 0.62 -0.56 -6.54
N ALA A 35 0.70 -1.63 -5.75
CA ALA A 35 1.77 -2.60 -5.86
C ALA A 35 1.76 -3.33 -7.21
N THR A 36 2.96 -3.64 -7.71
CA THR A 36 3.15 -4.42 -8.94
C THR A 36 4.20 -5.49 -8.71
N ALA A 37 4.14 -6.56 -9.52
CA ALA A 37 5.13 -7.61 -9.43
C ALA A 37 6.52 -7.12 -9.90
N HIS A 38 6.53 -6.29 -10.93
CA HIS A 38 7.70 -5.65 -11.52
C HIS A 38 7.32 -4.25 -12.01
N GLY A 39 8.32 -3.42 -12.29
CA GLY A 39 8.18 -2.15 -13.01
C GLY A 39 7.76 -2.40 -14.46
N LEU A 40 6.45 -2.39 -14.71
CA LEU A 40 5.82 -2.50 -16.01
C LEU A 40 4.97 -1.26 -16.25
N TYR A 41 5.47 -0.39 -17.10
CA TYR A 41 4.88 0.92 -17.38
C TYR A 41 4.51 1.05 -18.85
N ALA A 42 3.56 1.94 -19.15
CA ALA A 42 3.16 2.26 -20.51
C ALA A 42 4.31 2.79 -21.39
N TRP A 43 5.39 3.30 -20.77
CA TRP A 43 6.60 3.80 -21.44
C TRP A 43 7.74 2.78 -21.52
N GLY A 44 7.65 1.63 -20.82
CA GLY A 44 8.68 0.58 -20.84
C GLY A 44 8.75 -0.27 -19.58
N SER A 45 9.69 -1.22 -19.56
CA SER A 45 9.88 -2.17 -18.46
C SER A 45 11.29 -2.06 -17.88
N PRO A 46 11.49 -1.20 -16.87
CA PRO A 46 12.73 -1.18 -16.08
C PRO A 46 12.91 -2.42 -15.20
N ILE A 47 11.87 -3.24 -15.02
CA ILE A 47 11.81 -4.38 -14.08
C ILE A 47 11.81 -3.94 -12.61
N ASP A 48 12.78 -3.11 -12.23
CA ASP A 48 12.85 -2.41 -10.95
C ASP A 48 12.04 -1.10 -10.98
N GLN A 49 11.92 -0.42 -9.85
CA GLN A 49 11.16 0.82 -9.74
C GLN A 49 12.00 2.03 -10.13
N PRO A 50 11.42 3.07 -10.76
CA PRO A 50 12.14 4.31 -11.05
C PRO A 50 12.79 4.93 -9.81
N LEU A 51 12.14 4.83 -8.64
CA LEU A 51 12.66 5.37 -7.39
C LEU A 51 13.84 4.56 -6.80
N ASP A 52 14.11 3.33 -7.26
CA ASP A 52 15.28 2.55 -6.82
C ASP A 52 16.60 3.27 -7.16
N VAL A 53 16.62 4.04 -8.27
CA VAL A 53 17.81 4.76 -8.74
C VAL A 53 17.70 6.28 -8.64
N LEU A 54 16.49 6.82 -8.48
CA LEU A 54 16.25 8.27 -8.46
C LEU A 54 16.09 8.85 -7.06
N ALA A 55 15.58 8.09 -6.09
CA ALA A 55 15.21 8.65 -4.79
C ALA A 55 16.41 8.73 -3.82
N GLU A 56 16.65 9.91 -3.27
CA GLU A 56 17.51 10.09 -2.09
C GLU A 56 16.72 9.99 -0.76
N SER A 57 15.41 10.20 -0.84
CA SER A 57 14.47 10.07 0.28
C SER A 57 14.05 8.62 0.53
N ARG A 58 13.53 8.37 1.74
CA ARG A 58 13.05 7.04 2.12
C ARG A 58 11.71 6.76 1.44
N TRP A 59 11.61 5.61 0.78
CA TRP A 59 10.34 5.12 0.27
C TRP A 59 10.13 3.64 0.58
N ALA A 60 8.93 3.14 0.32
CA ALA A 60 8.53 1.75 0.43
C ALA A 60 7.50 1.41 -0.64
N GLN A 61 7.39 0.13 -0.94
CA GLN A 61 6.27 -0.45 -1.67
C GLN A 61 6.01 -1.86 -1.16
N ARG A 62 4.91 -2.47 -1.61
CA ARG A 62 4.73 -3.91 -1.48
C ARG A 62 5.44 -4.63 -2.63
N ASP A 63 6.68 -5.07 -2.39
CA ASP A 63 7.49 -5.79 -3.37
C ASP A 63 6.93 -7.17 -3.71
N PHE A 64 7.22 -7.69 -4.90
CA PHE A 64 6.87 -9.06 -5.26
C PHE A 64 7.57 -10.11 -4.38
N VAL A 65 8.90 -10.00 -4.30
CA VAL A 65 9.76 -10.78 -3.39
C VAL A 65 10.17 -9.86 -2.25
N PRO A 66 9.49 -9.93 -1.09
CA PRO A 66 9.75 -9.00 -0.01
C PRO A 66 11.09 -9.31 0.66
N PHE A 67 11.95 -8.30 0.75
CA PHE A 67 13.17 -8.36 1.57
C PHE A 67 12.91 -8.07 3.06
N GLY A 68 11.65 -7.78 3.43
CA GLY A 68 11.21 -7.51 4.79
C GLY A 68 10.75 -8.75 5.57
N THR A 69 10.29 -8.54 6.80
CA THR A 69 9.75 -9.60 7.65
C THR A 69 8.36 -10.05 7.19
N ALA A 70 7.96 -11.26 7.57
CA ALA A 70 6.61 -11.76 7.30
C ALA A 70 5.50 -10.83 7.85
N GLY A 71 5.74 -10.16 8.99
CA GLY A 71 4.82 -9.19 9.57
C GLY A 71 4.68 -7.92 8.73
N SER A 72 5.81 -7.35 8.26
CA SER A 72 5.79 -6.19 7.35
C SER A 72 5.04 -6.51 6.05
N ARG A 73 5.26 -7.71 5.49
CA ARG A 73 4.55 -8.19 4.31
C ARG A 73 3.03 -8.23 4.53
N ARG A 74 2.56 -8.78 5.66
CA ARG A 74 1.14 -8.85 6.00
C ARG A 74 0.51 -7.47 6.20
N ALA A 75 1.23 -6.57 6.86
CA ALA A 75 0.78 -5.18 7.02
C ALA A 75 0.59 -4.52 5.65
N MET A 76 1.56 -4.66 4.75
CA MET A 76 1.49 -4.09 3.41
C MET A 76 0.45 -4.78 2.50
N ASP A 77 0.24 -6.09 2.63
CA ASP A 77 -0.88 -6.77 1.96
C ASP A 77 -2.23 -6.15 2.38
N ALA A 78 -2.40 -5.82 3.67
CA ALA A 78 -3.63 -5.20 4.16
C ALA A 78 -3.84 -3.79 3.58
N VAL A 79 -2.78 -3.01 3.43
CA VAL A 79 -2.83 -1.70 2.75
C VAL A 79 -3.27 -1.86 1.30
N GLU A 80 -2.59 -2.72 0.54
CA GLU A 80 -2.92 -2.92 -0.88
C GLU A 80 -4.36 -3.39 -1.05
N GLN A 81 -4.83 -4.35 -0.25
CA GLN A 81 -6.23 -4.79 -0.30
C GLN A 81 -7.21 -3.67 0.07
N ALA A 82 -6.88 -2.83 1.05
CA ALA A 82 -7.73 -1.70 1.44
C ALA A 82 -7.82 -0.65 0.33
N LEU A 83 -6.72 -0.38 -0.39
CA LEU A 83 -6.67 0.55 -1.52
C LEU A 83 -7.49 0.10 -2.74
N LEU A 84 -7.93 -1.16 -2.77
CA LEU A 84 -8.85 -1.67 -3.81
C LEU A 84 -10.33 -1.36 -3.53
N SER A 85 -10.67 -0.77 -2.37
CA SER A 85 -12.07 -0.59 -1.97
C SER A 85 -12.83 0.43 -2.82
N GLY A 86 -12.14 1.45 -3.35
CA GLY A 86 -12.75 2.65 -3.92
C GLY A 86 -13.60 3.47 -2.93
N GLY A 87 -13.53 3.18 -1.63
CA GLY A 87 -14.32 3.80 -0.57
C GLY A 87 -13.48 4.15 0.66
N GLU A 88 -14.12 4.71 1.68
CA GLU A 88 -13.46 5.08 2.93
C GLU A 88 -12.89 3.85 3.66
N VAL A 89 -11.68 4.00 4.18
CA VAL A 89 -11.01 3.04 5.07
C VAL A 89 -10.71 3.77 6.39
N PRO A 90 -11.64 3.72 7.36
CA PRO A 90 -11.45 4.33 8.67
C PRO A 90 -10.19 3.75 9.32
N GLY A 91 -9.20 4.60 9.63
CA GLY A 91 -7.90 4.19 10.21
C GLY A 91 -6.72 4.08 9.24
N LEU A 92 -6.90 4.25 7.92
CA LEU A 92 -5.80 4.14 6.95
C LEU A 92 -4.65 5.13 7.22
N ARG A 93 -4.98 6.38 7.57
CA ARG A 93 -3.97 7.42 7.86
C ARG A 93 -3.14 7.08 9.09
N ASP A 94 -3.80 6.71 10.19
CA ASP A 94 -3.13 6.39 11.45
C ASP A 94 -2.33 5.09 11.36
N PHE A 95 -2.82 4.11 10.61
CA PHE A 95 -2.12 2.86 10.34
C PHE A 95 -0.83 3.09 9.55
N LEU A 96 -0.89 3.88 8.47
CA LEU A 96 0.29 4.22 7.66
C LEU A 96 1.29 5.08 8.46
N ALA A 97 0.82 6.11 9.17
CA ALA A 97 1.67 6.97 9.97
C ALA A 97 2.41 6.21 11.08
N ARG A 98 1.73 5.26 11.74
CA ARG A 98 2.35 4.34 12.70
C ARG A 98 3.46 3.50 12.10
N ALA A 99 3.35 3.12 10.82
CA ALA A 99 4.38 2.41 10.08
C ALA A 99 5.51 3.33 9.56
N GLY A 100 5.48 4.63 9.90
CA GLY A 100 6.41 5.63 9.39
C GLY A 100 6.12 6.10 7.96
N LEU A 101 4.99 5.67 7.38
CA LEU A 101 4.55 6.01 6.03
C LEU A 101 3.65 7.25 6.11
N HIS A 102 3.93 8.27 5.30
CA HIS A 102 3.17 9.51 5.34
C HIS A 102 2.64 9.91 3.96
N GLU A 103 3.54 10.22 3.03
CA GLU A 103 3.16 10.46 1.64
C GLU A 103 2.80 9.15 0.93
N VAL A 104 1.82 9.21 0.02
CA VAL A 104 1.43 8.10 -0.85
C VAL A 104 1.59 8.54 -2.31
N VAL A 105 2.51 7.91 -3.03
CA VAL A 105 2.78 8.14 -4.45
C VAL A 105 1.94 7.18 -5.28
N VAL A 106 0.95 7.71 -5.99
CA VAL A 106 0.08 6.96 -6.91
C VAL A 106 0.68 7.01 -8.31
N ARG A 107 1.10 5.85 -8.83
CA ARG A 107 1.62 5.68 -10.20
C ARG A 107 0.50 5.31 -11.17
N ASN A 108 0.12 6.26 -12.01
CA ASN A 108 -0.95 6.14 -13.01
C ASN A 108 -0.43 5.72 -14.40
N ASP A 109 0.88 5.55 -14.56
CA ASP A 109 1.59 5.24 -15.80
C ASP A 109 1.92 3.75 -15.98
N LEU A 110 1.36 2.90 -15.11
CA LEU A 110 1.47 1.44 -15.21
C LEU A 110 0.89 0.91 -16.53
N ASP A 111 1.50 -0.15 -17.07
CA ASP A 111 0.98 -0.85 -18.24
C ASP A 111 -0.39 -1.48 -17.90
N PRO A 112 -1.50 -1.07 -18.56
CA PRO A 112 -2.82 -1.60 -18.26
C PRO A 112 -3.01 -3.07 -18.67
N ASP A 113 -2.14 -3.62 -19.52
CA ASP A 113 -2.23 -5.01 -19.99
C ASP A 113 -1.48 -5.99 -19.06
N GLN A 114 -0.82 -5.48 -18.01
CA GLN A 114 -0.10 -6.33 -17.06
C GLN A 114 -1.05 -7.15 -16.16
N ILE A 115 -0.63 -8.37 -15.84
CA ILE A 115 -1.38 -9.22 -14.90
C ILE A 115 -1.38 -8.58 -13.51
N GLY A 116 -2.56 -8.47 -12.90
CA GLY A 116 -2.71 -7.85 -11.58
C GLY A 116 -2.75 -6.32 -11.61
N TYR A 117 -2.97 -5.72 -12.79
CA TYR A 117 -3.24 -4.29 -12.93
C TYR A 117 -4.38 -3.86 -12.01
N VAL A 118 -4.08 -2.86 -11.17
CA VAL A 118 -5.05 -2.21 -10.30
C VAL A 118 -5.37 -0.87 -10.92
N PRO A 119 -6.66 -0.57 -11.21
CA PRO A 119 -7.04 0.73 -11.73
C PRO A 119 -6.64 1.86 -10.76
N PRO A 120 -5.68 2.74 -11.11
CA PRO A 120 -5.14 3.74 -10.19
C PRO A 120 -6.21 4.73 -9.69
N GLN A 121 -7.30 4.93 -10.44
CA GLN A 121 -8.45 5.72 -10.01
C GLN A 121 -9.15 5.14 -8.78
N THR A 122 -9.15 3.81 -8.60
CA THR A 122 -9.73 3.16 -7.41
C THR A 122 -8.89 3.49 -6.19
N VAL A 123 -7.56 3.41 -6.32
CA VAL A 123 -6.60 3.76 -5.26
C VAL A 123 -6.75 5.22 -4.85
N ALA A 124 -6.72 6.13 -5.83
CA ALA A 124 -6.88 7.56 -5.57
C ALA A 124 -8.21 7.88 -4.87
N ARG A 125 -9.31 7.23 -5.29
CA ARG A 125 -10.63 7.39 -4.67
C ARG A 125 -10.65 6.89 -3.22
N THR A 126 -10.03 5.73 -2.93
CA THR A 126 -9.89 5.24 -1.57
C THR A 126 -9.09 6.21 -0.70
N LEU A 127 -7.97 6.72 -1.20
CA LEU A 127 -7.14 7.70 -0.49
C LEU A 127 -7.95 8.97 -0.16
N GLU A 128 -8.60 9.55 -1.16
CA GLU A 128 -9.44 10.76 -1.01
C GLU A 128 -10.57 10.54 0.01
N ALA A 129 -11.29 9.42 -0.10
CA ALA A 129 -12.36 9.05 0.84
C ALA A 129 -11.82 8.78 2.26
N SER A 130 -10.56 8.38 2.41
CA SER A 130 -9.92 8.07 3.69
C SER A 130 -9.14 9.26 4.28
N GLY A 131 -9.38 10.48 3.79
CA GLY A 131 -8.80 11.70 4.34
C GLY A 131 -7.39 12.04 3.85
N TYR A 132 -7.00 11.55 2.67
CA TYR A 132 -5.82 12.03 1.97
C TYR A 132 -6.20 13.12 0.95
N ARG A 133 -5.31 14.10 0.78
CA ARG A 133 -5.42 15.13 -0.25
C ARG A 133 -4.27 15.03 -1.24
N LYS A 134 -4.53 15.33 -2.51
CA LYS A 134 -3.48 15.50 -3.51
C LYS A 134 -2.58 16.69 -3.12
N ALA A 135 -1.28 16.45 -3.07
CA ALA A 135 -0.24 17.41 -2.74
C ALA A 135 0.53 17.87 -3.99
N ALA A 136 0.82 16.95 -4.89
CA ALA A 136 1.53 17.23 -6.14
C ALA A 136 1.08 16.25 -7.24
N GLY A 137 1.47 16.55 -8.48
CA GLY A 137 1.42 15.55 -9.54
C GLY A 137 2.22 15.99 -10.77
N PHE A 138 2.75 15.00 -11.46
CA PHE A 138 3.79 15.18 -12.46
C PHE A 138 3.52 14.32 -13.70
N GLY A 139 4.01 14.79 -14.84
CA GLY A 139 3.89 14.09 -16.11
C GLY A 139 2.56 14.32 -16.82
N PRO A 140 2.37 13.64 -17.97
CA PRO A 140 1.18 13.81 -18.80
C PRO A 140 -0.08 13.25 -18.13
N LEU A 141 -1.24 13.64 -18.64
CA LEU A 141 -2.52 13.04 -18.24
C LEU A 141 -2.64 11.63 -18.82
N MET A 142 -2.67 10.64 -17.94
CA MET A 142 -2.92 9.24 -18.23
C MET A 142 -4.40 8.95 -18.13
N THR A 143 -4.87 8.04 -18.97
CA THR A 143 -6.21 7.46 -18.82
C THR A 143 -6.10 6.20 -17.99
N GLY A 144 -7.00 6.02 -17.02
CA GLY A 144 -7.09 4.74 -16.31
C GLY A 144 -7.49 3.60 -17.25
N GLY A 145 -6.60 2.63 -17.47
CA GLY A 145 -6.85 1.49 -18.35
C GLY A 145 -6.77 1.83 -19.84
N ARG A 146 -7.26 0.92 -20.69
CA ARG A 146 -7.23 1.08 -22.16
C ARG A 146 -8.58 1.57 -22.69
N ILE A 147 -8.57 2.67 -23.44
CA ILE A 147 -9.70 3.06 -24.29
C ILE A 147 -9.64 2.22 -25.57
N ALA A 148 -10.69 1.46 -25.87
CA ALA A 148 -10.74 0.65 -27.08
C ALA A 148 -10.65 1.53 -28.34
N ALA A 149 -9.94 1.06 -29.37
CA ALA A 149 -9.90 1.73 -30.66
C ALA A 149 -11.31 1.91 -31.25
N GLY A 150 -11.60 3.09 -31.79
CA GLY A 150 -12.93 3.42 -32.33
C GLY A 150 -13.97 3.83 -31.27
N THR A 151 -13.60 3.92 -29.98
CA THR A 151 -14.48 4.48 -28.94
C THR A 151 -14.88 5.92 -29.31
N PRO A 152 -16.19 6.27 -29.38
CA PRO A 152 -16.61 7.64 -29.69
C PRO A 152 -16.04 8.67 -28.70
N VAL A 153 -15.66 9.86 -29.19
CA VAL A 153 -15.02 10.91 -28.37
C VAL A 153 -15.86 11.28 -27.15
N GLN A 154 -17.19 11.27 -27.28
CA GLN A 154 -18.13 11.54 -26.20
C GLN A 154 -18.01 10.52 -25.06
N VAL A 155 -17.67 9.27 -25.39
CA VAL A 155 -17.45 8.18 -24.42
C VAL A 155 -16.02 8.22 -23.87
N GLN A 156 -15.04 8.61 -24.69
CA GLN A 156 -13.65 8.77 -24.24
C GLN A 156 -13.53 9.81 -23.10
N GLY A 157 -14.36 10.85 -23.12
CA GLY A 157 -14.41 11.87 -22.08
C GLY A 157 -14.90 11.38 -20.71
N LEU A 158 -15.51 10.19 -20.64
CA LEU A 158 -15.99 9.59 -19.39
C LEU A 158 -14.87 8.88 -18.61
N PHE A 159 -13.74 8.59 -19.25
CA PHE A 159 -12.62 7.95 -18.57
C PHE A 159 -11.88 8.96 -17.68
N PRO A 160 -11.60 8.61 -16.42
CA PRO A 160 -10.86 9.49 -15.53
C PRO A 160 -9.44 9.72 -16.06
N ARG A 161 -9.00 10.98 -16.00
CA ARG A 161 -7.65 11.40 -16.38
C ARG A 161 -6.89 11.90 -15.17
N ARG A 162 -5.71 11.33 -14.93
CA ARG A 162 -4.84 11.65 -13.79
C ARG A 162 -3.42 11.88 -14.27
N GLN A 163 -2.63 12.66 -13.56
CA GLN A 163 -1.22 12.85 -13.93
C GLN A 163 -0.46 11.52 -13.77
N ALA A 164 0.53 11.27 -14.62
CA ALA A 164 1.32 10.03 -14.62
C ALA A 164 1.77 9.61 -13.21
N VAL A 165 2.18 10.57 -12.39
CA VAL A 165 2.40 10.37 -10.96
C VAL A 165 1.62 11.42 -10.17
N GLU A 166 0.94 11.00 -9.10
CA GLU A 166 0.25 11.89 -8.15
C GLU A 166 0.72 11.59 -6.74
N ILE A 167 0.98 12.60 -5.93
CA ILE A 167 1.40 12.43 -4.54
C ILE A 167 0.28 12.90 -3.62
N TYR A 168 -0.07 12.06 -2.67
CA TYR A 168 -1.12 12.28 -1.68
C TYR A 168 -0.52 12.39 -0.28
N ARG A 169 -1.10 13.26 0.56
CA ARG A 169 -0.72 13.43 1.96
C ARG A 169 -1.94 13.28 2.88
N PRO A 170 -1.80 12.68 4.06
CA PRO A 170 -2.90 12.55 5.01
C PRO A 170 -3.23 13.92 5.59
N GLU A 171 -4.51 14.19 5.80
CA GLU A 171 -4.97 15.34 6.58
C GLU A 171 -5.13 14.94 8.06
N GLY A 172 -4.84 15.85 8.98
CA GLY A 172 -5.09 15.63 10.41
C GLY A 172 -4.16 14.63 11.11
N VAL A 173 -3.11 14.14 10.44
CA VAL A 173 -2.12 13.23 11.02
C VAL A 173 -0.74 13.89 10.97
N ALA A 174 -0.02 13.82 12.09
CA ALA A 174 1.32 14.38 12.19
C ALA A 174 2.34 13.54 11.41
N ARG A 175 3.36 14.20 10.84
CA ARG A 175 4.47 13.51 10.18
C ARG A 175 5.22 12.64 11.21
N PRO A 176 5.41 11.33 10.93
CA PRO A 176 6.18 10.47 11.82
C PRO A 176 7.64 10.92 11.89
N GLY A 177 8.20 10.97 13.10
CA GLY A 177 9.63 11.18 13.30
C GLY A 177 10.44 9.88 13.09
N ALA A 178 11.76 10.00 12.95
CA ALA A 178 12.64 8.84 12.78
C ALA A 178 12.70 7.92 14.02
N VAL A 179 12.56 8.50 15.21
CA VAL A 179 12.59 7.81 16.50
C VAL A 179 11.60 8.49 17.44
N ALA A 180 10.85 7.71 18.21
CA ALA A 180 9.99 8.20 19.28
C ALA A 180 10.11 7.31 20.52
N ALA A 181 10.05 7.92 21.71
CA ALA A 181 9.92 7.22 22.97
C ALA A 181 8.48 7.34 23.46
N LYS A 182 7.86 6.21 23.82
CA LYS A 182 6.51 6.16 24.38
C LYS A 182 6.55 5.44 25.73
N PRO A 183 5.73 5.87 26.71
CA PRO A 183 5.70 5.24 28.01
C PRO A 183 5.15 3.81 27.89
N VAL A 184 5.80 2.86 28.55
CA VAL A 184 5.37 1.46 28.57
C VAL A 184 3.94 1.31 29.08
N SER A 185 3.54 2.15 30.04
CA SER A 185 2.18 2.16 30.61
C SER A 185 1.08 2.52 29.59
N ALA A 186 1.43 3.11 28.44
CA ALA A 186 0.49 3.43 27.36
C ALA A 186 0.39 2.32 26.30
N THR A 187 1.11 1.20 26.47
CA THR A 187 1.10 0.09 25.52
C THR A 187 -0.26 -0.56 25.42
N ALA A 188 -0.63 -0.98 24.21
CA ALA A 188 -1.74 -1.89 23.94
C ALA A 188 -1.19 -3.27 23.52
N ALA A 189 -1.86 -4.34 23.95
CA ALA A 189 -1.60 -5.69 23.45
C ALA A 189 -2.66 -6.09 22.43
N VAL A 190 -2.25 -6.60 21.28
CA VAL A 190 -3.17 -7.07 20.23
C VAL A 190 -2.95 -8.55 19.98
N SER A 191 -4.01 -9.34 20.16
CA SER A 191 -4.05 -10.73 19.70
C SER A 191 -4.46 -10.75 18.24
N GLY A 192 -3.63 -11.34 17.37
CA GLY A 192 -3.85 -11.36 15.92
C GLY A 192 -2.56 -11.07 15.16
N GLY A 193 -2.70 -10.59 13.93
CA GLY A 193 -1.58 -10.19 13.08
C GLY A 193 -1.44 -8.67 12.98
N PRO A 194 -0.32 -8.16 12.45
CA PRO A 194 -0.14 -6.72 12.23
C PRO A 194 -1.21 -6.12 11.31
N GLU A 195 -1.81 -6.91 10.41
CA GLU A 195 -2.92 -6.49 9.56
C GLU A 195 -4.18 -6.10 10.35
N SER A 196 -4.39 -6.65 11.56
CA SER A 196 -5.53 -6.30 12.40
C SER A 196 -5.46 -4.85 12.88
N LEU A 197 -4.26 -4.27 12.92
CA LEU A 197 -4.07 -2.88 13.32
C LEU A 197 -4.69 -1.88 12.34
N LEU A 198 -4.93 -2.23 11.08
CA LEU A 198 -5.55 -1.30 10.13
C LEU A 198 -6.95 -0.89 10.59
N GLN A 199 -7.82 -1.87 10.88
CA GLN A 199 -9.17 -1.61 11.37
C GLN A 199 -9.15 -1.01 12.78
N LEU A 200 -8.29 -1.54 13.64
CA LEU A 200 -8.14 -1.07 15.01
C LEU A 200 -7.61 0.38 15.08
N SER A 201 -6.86 0.85 14.08
CA SER A 201 -6.40 2.24 14.01
C SER A 201 -7.54 3.26 13.80
N ALA A 202 -8.75 2.80 13.46
CA ALA A 202 -9.93 3.65 13.44
C ALA A 202 -10.43 4.01 14.86
N ASP A 203 -10.09 3.20 15.86
CA ASP A 203 -10.50 3.42 17.24
C ASP A 203 -9.59 4.50 17.87
N PRO A 204 -10.16 5.63 18.34
CA PRO A 204 -9.41 6.65 19.07
C PRO A 204 -8.67 6.11 20.30
N SER A 205 -9.13 4.98 20.87
CA SER A 205 -8.45 4.31 21.97
C SER A 205 -7.03 3.84 21.60
N LEU A 206 -6.73 3.63 20.31
CA LEU A 206 -5.41 3.21 19.82
C LEU A 206 -4.57 4.34 19.20
N ALA A 207 -5.11 5.55 19.10
CA ALA A 207 -4.40 6.70 18.58
C ALA A 207 -3.11 6.95 19.39
N ASP A 208 -1.97 7.09 18.69
CA ASP A 208 -0.64 7.39 19.25
C ASP A 208 -0.12 6.41 20.33
N ARG A 209 -0.78 5.27 20.55
CA ARG A 209 -0.35 4.26 21.53
C ARG A 209 0.63 3.26 20.93
N PRO A 210 1.76 2.92 21.58
CA PRO A 210 2.58 1.81 21.14
C PRO A 210 1.77 0.49 21.25
N THR A 211 2.01 -0.42 20.32
CA THR A 211 1.27 -1.69 20.27
C THR A 211 2.23 -2.86 20.10
N VAL A 212 2.00 -3.90 20.88
CA VAL A 212 2.72 -5.18 20.78
C VAL A 212 1.74 -6.28 20.41
N LEU A 213 2.18 -7.26 19.62
CA LEU A 213 1.40 -8.45 19.38
C LEU A 213 1.57 -9.42 20.56
N THR A 214 0.48 -10.04 21.02
CA THR A 214 0.54 -10.98 22.15
C THR A 214 1.37 -12.23 21.87
N GLY A 215 1.60 -12.55 20.59
CA GLY A 215 2.47 -13.64 20.15
C GLY A 215 3.96 -13.31 20.11
N ASP A 216 4.33 -12.03 20.21
CA ASP A 216 5.72 -11.59 20.14
C ASP A 216 6.36 -11.54 21.54
N ARG A 217 7.68 -11.70 21.62
CA ARG A 217 8.41 -11.53 22.87
C ARG A 217 8.70 -10.04 23.12
N HIS A 218 8.02 -9.45 24.10
CA HIS A 218 8.15 -8.03 24.46
C HIS A 218 8.49 -7.85 25.96
N PRO A 219 9.77 -8.02 26.36
CA PRO A 219 10.16 -7.92 27.77
C PRO A 219 9.98 -6.48 28.29
N GLY A 220 9.58 -6.35 29.56
CA GLY A 220 9.43 -5.06 30.22
C GLY A 220 8.07 -4.37 30.02
N THR A 221 7.17 -4.91 29.19
CA THR A 221 5.84 -4.33 28.98
C THR A 221 4.81 -4.67 30.06
N GLY A 222 5.10 -5.64 30.93
CA GLY A 222 4.13 -6.18 31.90
C GLY A 222 2.87 -6.68 31.21
N THR A 223 1.71 -6.40 31.81
CA THR A 223 0.38 -6.64 31.23
C THR A 223 -0.22 -5.32 30.77
N PRO A 224 -0.22 -4.99 29.47
CA PRO A 224 -0.87 -3.81 28.93
C PRO A 224 -2.33 -3.68 29.38
N ALA A 225 -2.75 -2.47 29.76
CA ALA A 225 -4.11 -2.19 30.23
C ALA A 225 -5.15 -2.29 29.10
N LEU A 226 -4.76 -1.91 27.88
CA LEU A 226 -5.58 -2.07 26.69
C LEU A 226 -5.23 -3.39 26.00
N GLN A 227 -6.21 -4.26 25.85
CA GLN A 227 -6.07 -5.52 25.12
C GLN A 227 -7.16 -5.58 24.05
N ALA A 228 -6.76 -5.82 22.81
CA ALA A 228 -7.68 -5.99 21.70
C ALA A 228 -7.46 -7.37 21.06
N VAL A 229 -8.56 -7.98 20.63
CA VAL A 229 -8.56 -9.28 19.95
C VAL A 229 -9.03 -9.05 18.52
N GLY A 230 -8.12 -9.24 17.57
CA GLY A 230 -8.42 -9.27 16.15
C GLY A 230 -8.51 -10.70 15.64
N ASP A 231 -9.34 -10.90 14.63
CA ASP A 231 -9.44 -12.17 13.89
C ASP A 231 -8.51 -12.21 12.66
N GLY A 232 -7.38 -11.47 12.74
CA GLY A 232 -6.29 -11.54 11.78
C GLY A 232 -5.58 -12.89 11.81
N MET A 233 -4.44 -13.02 11.12
CA MET A 233 -3.72 -14.30 11.01
C MET A 233 -4.62 -15.45 10.50
N ARG A 234 -5.62 -15.11 9.68
CA ARG A 234 -6.56 -16.08 9.12
C ARG A 234 -5.81 -17.14 8.33
N ARG A 235 -6.26 -18.38 8.47
CA ARG A 235 -5.76 -19.48 7.66
C ARG A 235 -6.20 -19.29 6.21
N ALA A 236 -5.23 -19.03 5.34
CA ALA A 236 -5.48 -18.83 3.92
C ALA A 236 -4.32 -19.35 3.08
N ASP A 237 -4.63 -19.70 1.83
CA ASP A 237 -3.62 -20.07 0.84
C ASP A 237 -3.23 -18.83 0.04
N THR A 238 -1.92 -18.56 -0.02
CA THR A 238 -1.34 -17.46 -0.81
C THR A 238 -0.79 -18.01 -2.12
N ARG A 239 -1.20 -17.42 -3.25
CA ARG A 239 -0.58 -17.72 -4.55
C ARG A 239 0.61 -16.80 -4.74
N PHE A 240 1.81 -17.36 -4.61
CA PHE A 240 3.02 -16.68 -5.03
C PHE A 240 2.97 -16.45 -6.56
N GLY A 241 3.51 -15.33 -7.03
CA GLY A 241 3.37 -14.89 -8.43
C GLY A 241 2.52 -13.65 -8.64
N LEU A 242 1.70 -13.26 -7.65
CA LEU A 242 0.80 -12.10 -7.74
C LEU A 242 0.85 -11.28 -6.45
N VAL A 243 0.80 -9.96 -6.57
CA VAL A 243 0.85 -9.04 -5.41
C VAL A 243 -0.55 -8.64 -4.95
N ASN A 244 -1.51 -8.51 -5.88
CA ASN A 244 -2.86 -8.01 -5.59
C ASN A 244 -3.94 -9.11 -5.57
N SER A 245 -3.56 -10.39 -5.49
CA SER A 245 -4.53 -11.49 -5.41
C SER A 245 -4.98 -11.72 -3.97
N SER A 246 -6.29 -11.69 -3.72
CA SER A 246 -6.83 -12.02 -2.40
C SER A 246 -6.50 -13.48 -2.03
N PRO A 247 -6.05 -13.75 -0.79
CA PRO A 247 -5.84 -15.12 -0.31
C PRO A 247 -7.15 -15.91 -0.38
N ARG A 248 -7.10 -17.20 -0.77
CA ARG A 248 -8.28 -18.06 -0.67
C ARG A 248 -8.46 -18.47 0.79
N THR A 249 -9.60 -18.15 1.37
CA THR A 249 -10.00 -18.71 2.66
C THR A 249 -10.17 -20.21 2.53
N ARG A 250 -9.49 -20.99 3.38
CA ARG A 250 -9.67 -22.44 3.39
C ARG A 250 -10.98 -22.76 4.11
N THR A 251 -11.85 -23.55 3.48
CA THR A 251 -12.94 -24.26 4.17
C THR A 251 -12.35 -25.12 5.30
N PRO A 252 -13.09 -25.37 6.40
CA PRO A 252 -12.60 -26.18 7.52
C PRO A 252 -12.09 -27.54 7.05
N PRO A 253 -11.14 -28.17 7.77
CA PRO A 253 -10.65 -29.48 7.39
C PRO A 253 -11.81 -30.45 7.26
N THR A 254 -12.00 -31.04 6.08
CA THR A 254 -12.82 -32.24 5.93
C THR A 254 -12.16 -33.32 6.77
N ASN A 255 -12.80 -33.72 7.87
CA ASN A 255 -12.38 -34.86 8.67
C ASN A 255 -12.58 -36.11 7.81
N GLY A 256 -11.55 -36.49 7.06
CA GLY A 256 -11.51 -37.71 6.28
C GLY A 256 -11.16 -38.90 7.17
N THR A 257 -12.04 -39.24 8.11
CA THR A 257 -12.05 -40.56 8.74
C THR A 257 -13.42 -41.15 8.45
N ARG A 258 -13.52 -41.97 7.39
CA ARG A 258 -14.63 -42.91 7.28
C ARG A 258 -14.41 -43.99 8.35
N PRO A 259 -15.37 -44.28 9.24
CA PRO A 259 -15.34 -45.54 9.96
C PRO A 259 -15.52 -46.66 8.93
N ALA A 260 -14.62 -47.64 8.95
CA ALA A 260 -14.87 -48.91 8.31
C ALA A 260 -16.09 -49.56 9.00
N ALA A 261 -17.09 -49.91 8.20
CA ALA A 261 -18.13 -50.87 8.54
C ALA A 261 -18.15 -51.90 7.41
#